data_AF-A0A8H3HP06-F1
#
_entry.id   AF-A0A8H3HP06-F1
#
_cell.length_a   1.000
_cell.length_b   1.000
_cell.length_c   1.000
_cell.angle_alpha   90.00
_cell.angle_beta   90.00
_cell.angle_gamma   90.00
#
_symmetry.space_group_name_H-M   'P 1'
#
loop_
_entity.id
_entity.type
_entity.pdbx_description
1 polymer ?
#
loop_
_entity_poly.entity_id
_entity_poly.type
_entity_poly.pdbx_seq_one_letter_code
_entity_poly.pdbx_strand_id
1 'polypeptide(L)'
;MERLPQLIQFTNLTHFSLYSYNLPRGFNERYTTYSEPFTSLLRSSPNLESFILSFEGEGEPYFPTPVLEALDNQFILPRLHTFHILGDADPDWIGFISKRTHPLRAFLARHPTIQDLKIGCPMDDISSDGMDPDELSCILLSVTHLACPVFLCEAVVTSKLARQLKSLAISNPHLGDLDDNPFDFIVQKMTGNALPNLRKLSIWDELCYYSLEVRFLQAFFLAAKGLEELEFRIGVDDYDGFLFVLGQAKNLRRIKIAYDQFRDSEDSWESFVM
;
A
#
# COMPACT_ATOMS: atom_id res chain seq x y z
N MET A 1 11.37 -0.95 31.03
CA MET A 1 10.71 -1.71 29.95
C MET A 1 11.43 -3.03 29.72
N GLU A 2 11.37 -3.95 30.68
CA GLU A 2 12.01 -5.28 30.58
C GLU A 2 11.05 -6.38 30.11
N ARG A 3 9.80 -6.03 29.78
CA ARG A 3 8.70 -7.00 29.60
C ARG A 3 8.31 -7.29 28.15
N LEU A 4 8.73 -6.49 27.16
CA LEU A 4 8.35 -6.76 25.75
C LEU A 4 8.88 -8.12 25.23
N PRO A 5 10.13 -8.51 25.50
CA PRO A 5 10.64 -9.85 25.14
C PRO A 5 9.89 -10.99 25.84
N GLN A 6 9.29 -10.73 27.01
CA GLN A 6 8.47 -11.70 27.75
C GLN A 6 7.02 -11.77 27.23
N LEU A 7 6.54 -10.74 26.51
CA LEU A 7 5.13 -10.59 26.12
C LEU A 7 4.76 -11.32 24.82
N ILE A 8 5.73 -11.82 24.06
CA ILE A 8 5.48 -12.55 22.81
C ILE A 8 6.07 -13.95 22.87
N GLN A 9 5.57 -14.77 23.80
CA GLN A 9 5.87 -16.21 23.87
C GLN A 9 4.85 -17.06 23.07
N PHE A 10 4.10 -16.44 22.16
CA PHE A 10 3.09 -17.18 21.39
C PHE A 10 3.78 -18.12 20.40
N THR A 11 3.49 -19.42 20.53
CA THR A 11 4.12 -20.47 19.72
C THR A 11 3.23 -21.02 18.60
N ASN A 12 2.02 -20.47 18.44
CA ASN A 12 1.04 -21.01 17.48
C ASN A 12 0.07 -19.93 16.98
N LEU A 13 0.54 -18.71 16.76
CA LEU A 13 -0.30 -17.70 16.12
C LEU A 13 -0.52 -18.08 14.66
N THR A 14 -1.76 -17.92 14.21
CA THR A 14 -2.10 -17.87 12.80
C THR A 14 -2.26 -16.43 12.32
N HIS A 15 -2.67 -15.52 13.20
CA HIS A 15 -2.88 -14.11 12.85
C HIS A 15 -2.21 -13.23 13.89
N PHE A 16 -1.43 -12.25 13.42
CA PHE A 16 -0.88 -11.19 14.24
C PHE A 16 -1.15 -9.85 13.57
N SER A 17 -1.71 -8.93 14.33
CA SER A 17 -1.96 -7.56 13.88
C SER A 17 -1.69 -6.59 15.01
N LEU A 18 -0.88 -5.56 14.74
CA LEU A 18 -0.59 -4.51 15.68
C LEU A 18 -0.70 -3.15 14.99
N TYR A 19 -1.56 -2.30 15.55
CA TYR A 19 -1.83 -0.94 15.09
C TYR A 19 -1.49 0.03 16.22
N SER A 20 -0.71 1.08 15.94
CA SER A 20 -0.44 2.17 16.88
C SER A 20 -0.44 3.50 16.17
N TYR A 21 -1.09 4.49 16.76
CA TYR A 21 -1.01 5.89 16.31
C TYR A 21 0.23 6.62 16.82
N ASN A 22 0.96 6.01 17.75
CA ASN A 22 2.18 6.57 18.32
C ASN A 22 3.29 5.55 18.16
N LEU A 23 4.28 5.87 17.34
CA LEU A 23 5.53 5.12 17.29
C LEU A 23 6.26 5.28 18.63
N PRO A 24 6.60 4.18 19.33
CA PRO A 24 7.35 4.27 20.57
C PRO A 24 8.67 5.02 20.36
N ARG A 25 9.03 5.93 21.27
CA ARG A 25 10.35 6.61 21.22
C ARG A 25 11.47 5.58 21.14
N GLY A 26 12.39 5.82 20.21
CA GLY A 26 13.52 4.92 19.95
C GLY A 26 13.13 3.63 19.23
N PHE A 27 11.97 3.56 18.55
CA PHE A 27 11.62 2.40 17.72
C PHE A 27 12.72 2.08 16.69
N ASN A 28 13.28 3.14 16.11
CA ASN A 28 14.38 3.06 15.14
C ASN A 28 15.78 3.10 15.78
N GLU A 29 15.88 3.35 17.09
CA GLU A 29 17.18 3.44 17.78
C GLU A 29 17.81 2.05 17.92
N ARG A 30 18.86 1.81 17.14
CA ARG A 30 19.79 0.67 17.19
C ARG A 30 19.13 -0.71 17.33
N TYR A 31 18.67 -1.26 16.21
CA TYR A 31 18.66 -2.70 15.81
C TYR A 31 18.23 -3.82 16.80
N THR A 32 17.79 -3.53 18.02
CA THR A 32 17.64 -4.58 19.05
C THR A 32 16.40 -4.46 19.93
N THR A 33 15.98 -3.26 20.35
CA THR A 33 14.91 -3.16 21.35
C THR A 33 13.53 -3.59 20.82
N TYR A 34 13.21 -3.23 19.57
CA TYR A 34 11.87 -3.48 19.00
C TYR A 34 11.85 -4.48 17.84
N SER A 35 12.98 -4.73 17.19
CA SER A 35 13.09 -5.75 16.13
C SER A 35 13.07 -7.18 16.69
N GLU A 36 13.69 -7.42 17.85
CA GLU A 36 13.80 -8.74 18.47
C GLU A 36 12.43 -9.35 18.82
N PRO A 37 11.48 -8.62 19.44
CA PRO A 37 10.16 -9.16 19.74
C PRO A 37 9.40 -9.63 18.50
N PHE A 38 9.44 -8.88 17.40
CA PHE A 38 8.80 -9.29 16.15
C PHE A 38 9.52 -10.46 15.48
N THR A 39 10.86 -10.47 15.51
CA THR A 39 11.64 -11.61 14.99
C THR A 39 11.34 -12.89 15.78
N SER A 40 11.25 -12.78 17.11
CA SER A 40 10.89 -13.87 18.01
C SER A 40 9.46 -14.37 17.79
N LEU A 41 8.51 -13.45 17.55
CA LEU A 41 7.13 -13.78 17.16
C LEU A 41 7.10 -14.67 15.91
N LEU A 42 7.76 -14.20 14.85
CA LEU A 42 7.77 -14.87 13.55
C LEU A 42 8.43 -16.26 13.68
N ARG A 43 9.54 -16.36 14.41
CA ARG A 43 10.20 -17.65 14.68
C ARG A 43 9.36 -18.62 15.50
N SER A 44 8.61 -18.10 16.47
CA SER A 44 7.82 -18.91 17.38
C SER A 44 6.50 -19.36 16.77
N SER A 45 6.00 -18.70 15.72
CA SER A 45 4.71 -18.99 15.09
C SER A 45 4.86 -19.48 13.64
N PRO A 46 5.29 -20.73 13.42
CA PRO A 46 5.54 -21.26 12.06
C PRO A 46 4.27 -21.44 11.21
N ASN A 47 3.09 -21.43 11.84
CA ASN A 47 1.79 -21.53 11.16
C ASN A 47 1.16 -20.16 10.84
N LEU A 48 1.93 -19.07 10.94
CA LEU A 48 1.40 -17.73 10.71
C LEU A 48 0.87 -17.59 9.28
N GLU A 49 -0.38 -17.16 9.20
CA GLU A 49 -1.18 -16.94 8.00
C GLU A 49 -1.24 -15.44 7.66
N SER A 50 -1.26 -14.60 8.69
CA SER A 50 -1.34 -13.14 8.58
C SER A 50 -0.39 -12.43 9.53
N PHE A 51 0.39 -11.49 8.99
CA PHE A 51 1.24 -10.57 9.75
C PHE A 51 0.96 -9.13 9.32
N ILE A 52 0.50 -8.31 10.27
CA ILE A 52 0.15 -6.91 10.01
C ILE A 52 0.80 -6.01 11.06
N LEU A 53 1.60 -5.06 10.61
CA LEU A 53 2.09 -3.92 11.38
C LEU A 53 1.58 -2.64 10.75
N SER A 54 1.10 -1.71 11.56
CA SER A 54 0.70 -0.38 11.13
C SER A 54 1.02 0.62 12.23
N PHE A 55 2.01 1.47 12.00
CA PHE A 55 2.43 2.47 12.97
C PHE A 55 2.47 3.85 12.36
N GLU A 56 1.83 4.81 13.01
CA GLU A 56 1.98 6.23 12.69
C GLU A 56 3.09 6.84 13.55
N GLY A 57 3.94 7.63 12.91
CA GLY A 57 5.25 8.05 13.39
C GLY A 57 5.36 9.48 13.89
N GLU A 58 4.26 10.26 13.97
CA GLU A 58 4.31 11.72 14.18
C GLU A 58 5.40 12.40 13.32
N GLY A 59 5.64 11.92 12.08
CA GLY A 59 6.68 12.42 11.18
C GLY A 59 8.01 11.67 11.20
N GLU A 60 8.17 10.60 11.99
CA GLU A 60 9.32 9.69 11.93
C GLU A 60 8.92 8.31 11.37
N PRO A 61 9.49 7.87 10.23
CA PRO A 61 9.18 6.56 9.69
C PRO A 61 9.69 5.43 10.57
N TYR A 62 9.05 4.27 10.50
CA TYR A 62 9.60 3.05 11.08
C TYR A 62 10.15 2.08 10.03
N PHE A 63 11.29 1.47 10.32
CA PHE A 63 11.97 0.59 9.39
C PHE A 63 11.66 -0.90 9.69
N PRO A 64 11.00 -1.65 8.78
CA PRO A 64 10.82 -3.10 8.93
C PRO A 64 12.11 -3.89 8.62
N THR A 65 13.07 -3.27 7.92
CA THR A 65 14.30 -3.90 7.42
C THR A 65 15.08 -4.65 8.50
N PRO A 66 15.31 -4.11 9.72
CA PRO A 66 15.98 -4.84 10.79
C PRO A 66 15.27 -6.14 11.21
N VAL A 67 13.93 -6.18 11.18
CA VAL A 67 13.17 -7.41 11.47
C VAL A 67 13.42 -8.43 10.36
N LEU A 68 13.39 -8.00 9.11
CA LEU A 68 13.56 -8.88 7.95
C LEU A 68 14.99 -9.41 7.82
N GLU A 69 16.01 -8.61 8.16
CA GLU A 69 17.42 -9.02 8.19
C GLU A 69 17.74 -9.98 9.31
N ALA A 70 17.07 -9.84 10.46
CA ALA A 70 17.24 -10.74 11.60
C ALA A 70 16.67 -12.15 11.33
N LEU A 71 15.76 -12.28 10.35
CA LEU A 71 15.30 -13.57 9.82
C LEU A 71 16.38 -14.12 8.88
N ASP A 72 16.88 -15.31 9.18
CA ASP A 72 17.88 -15.95 8.34
C ASP A 72 17.33 -16.27 6.93
N ASN A 73 18.23 -16.56 5.99
CA ASN A 73 17.87 -16.86 4.60
C ASN A 73 17.08 -18.17 4.42
N GLN A 74 16.97 -19.01 5.46
CA GLN A 74 16.23 -20.27 5.44
C GLN A 74 14.85 -20.14 6.10
N PHE A 75 14.55 -19.00 6.72
CA PHE A 75 13.30 -18.74 7.40
C PHE A 75 12.15 -18.61 6.40
N ILE A 76 11.14 -19.47 6.57
CA ILE A 76 9.95 -19.57 5.73
C ILE A 76 8.71 -19.75 6.62
N LEU A 77 7.69 -18.95 6.36
CA LEU A 77 6.32 -19.10 6.87
C LEU A 77 5.43 -19.66 5.76
N PRO A 78 5.23 -20.99 5.69
CA PRO A 78 4.61 -21.64 4.52
C PRO A 78 3.12 -21.32 4.33
N ARG A 79 2.47 -20.74 5.34
CA ARG A 79 1.05 -20.37 5.31
C ARG A 79 0.81 -18.87 5.18
N LEU A 80 1.87 -18.07 5.16
CA LEU A 80 1.74 -16.61 5.15
C LEU A 80 1.12 -16.17 3.82
N HIS A 81 -0.12 -15.70 3.88
CA HIS A 81 -0.86 -15.19 2.73
C HIS A 81 -1.10 -13.69 2.83
N THR A 82 -1.03 -13.12 4.03
CA THR A 82 -1.22 -11.69 4.28
C THR A 82 0.00 -11.09 4.96
N PHE A 83 0.63 -10.11 4.31
CA PHE A 83 1.78 -9.40 4.85
C PHE A 83 1.60 -7.89 4.66
N HIS A 84 1.33 -7.19 5.76
CA HIS A 84 1.10 -5.75 5.75
C HIS A 84 2.12 -5.05 6.65
N ILE A 85 2.78 -4.04 6.12
CA ILE A 85 3.64 -3.11 6.84
C ILE A 85 3.19 -1.71 6.44
N LEU A 86 2.30 -1.10 7.23
CA LEU A 86 1.50 0.10 6.91
C LEU A 86 1.80 1.27 7.86
N GLY A 87 1.15 2.42 7.63
CA GLY A 87 1.43 3.69 8.30
C GLY A 87 2.70 4.33 7.73
N ASP A 88 3.48 5.00 8.58
CA ASP A 88 4.77 5.62 8.27
C ASP A 88 5.90 4.58 8.07
N ALA A 89 5.63 3.48 7.39
CA ALA A 89 6.60 2.43 7.13
C ALA A 89 7.59 2.82 6.02
N ASP A 90 8.89 2.79 6.32
CA ASP A 90 9.94 2.91 5.30
C ASP A 90 10.73 1.61 5.16
N PRO A 91 10.43 0.78 4.15
CA PRO A 91 11.20 -0.42 3.87
C PRO A 91 12.56 -0.17 3.21
N ASP A 92 13.08 1.06 3.14
CA ASP A 92 14.18 1.48 2.24
C ASP A 92 13.74 1.29 0.77
N TRP A 93 12.77 2.09 0.33
CA TRP A 93 12.23 1.98 -1.04
C TRP A 93 13.29 2.15 -2.12
N ILE A 94 14.28 3.02 -1.92
CA ILE A 94 15.42 3.21 -2.84
C ILE A 94 16.23 1.91 -2.93
N GLY A 95 16.56 1.29 -1.79
CA GLY A 95 17.20 -0.02 -1.74
C GLY A 95 16.34 -1.13 -2.33
N PHE A 96 15.03 -1.12 -2.08
CA PHE A 96 14.08 -2.05 -2.67
C PHE A 96 14.04 -1.92 -4.19
N ILE A 97 14.17 -0.73 -4.78
CA ILE A 97 14.17 -0.57 -6.24
C ILE A 97 15.54 -0.95 -6.83
N SER A 98 16.64 -0.51 -6.21
CA SER A 98 17.97 -0.61 -6.80
C SER A 98 18.74 -1.90 -6.48
N LYS A 99 18.43 -2.60 -5.39
CA LYS A 99 19.22 -3.74 -4.90
C LYS A 99 18.43 -5.05 -4.94
N ARG A 100 18.84 -6.00 -5.78
CA ARG A 100 18.24 -7.34 -5.82
C ARG A 100 18.37 -8.12 -4.50
N THR A 101 19.39 -7.81 -3.71
CA THR A 101 19.64 -8.43 -2.39
C THR A 101 18.87 -7.75 -1.25
N HIS A 102 17.98 -6.80 -1.56
CA HIS A 102 17.22 -6.08 -0.54
C HIS A 102 16.44 -7.04 0.38
N PRO A 103 16.46 -6.87 1.72
CA PRO A 103 15.84 -7.81 2.66
C PRO A 103 14.36 -8.08 2.40
N LEU A 104 13.58 -7.05 2.06
CA LEU A 104 12.17 -7.21 1.68
C LEU A 104 12.00 -8.02 0.39
N ARG A 105 12.86 -7.84 -0.63
CA ARG A 105 12.81 -8.66 -1.85
C ARG A 105 13.10 -10.12 -1.54
N ALA A 106 14.15 -10.37 -0.74
CA ALA A 106 14.53 -11.71 -0.34
C ALA A 106 13.44 -12.38 0.49
N PHE A 107 12.76 -11.63 1.38
CA PHE A 107 11.62 -12.11 2.14
C PHE A 107 10.46 -12.50 1.21
N LEU A 108 10.03 -11.62 0.31
CA LEU A 108 8.92 -11.90 -0.63
C LEU A 108 9.22 -13.10 -1.53
N ALA A 109 10.46 -13.22 -2.04
CA ALA A 109 10.86 -14.36 -2.87
C ALA A 109 10.78 -15.70 -2.14
N ARG A 110 10.99 -15.73 -0.82
CA ARG A 110 10.85 -16.94 0.02
C ARG A 110 9.40 -17.27 0.39
N HIS A 111 8.48 -16.32 0.23
CA HIS A 111 7.07 -16.45 0.63
C HIS A 111 6.13 -16.25 -0.56
N PRO A 112 6.19 -17.14 -1.58
CA PRO A 112 5.36 -17.01 -2.78
C PRO A 112 3.87 -17.24 -2.51
N THR A 113 3.46 -17.59 -1.29
CA THR A 113 2.05 -17.73 -0.89
C THR A 113 1.38 -16.41 -0.55
N ILE A 114 2.13 -15.31 -0.43
CA ILE A 114 1.58 -13.98 -0.12
C ILE A 114 0.67 -13.53 -1.27
N GLN A 115 -0.62 -13.36 -0.95
CA GLN A 115 -1.66 -12.91 -1.87
C GLN A 115 -2.13 -11.49 -1.57
N ASP A 116 -2.06 -11.08 -0.30
CA ASP A 116 -2.43 -9.75 0.19
C ASP A 116 -1.19 -9.04 0.76
N LEU A 117 -0.61 -8.16 -0.05
CA LEU A 117 0.59 -7.41 0.26
C LEU A 117 0.23 -5.93 0.36
N LYS A 118 0.61 -5.30 1.47
CA LYS A 118 0.44 -3.86 1.65
C LYS A 118 1.69 -3.28 2.28
N ILE A 119 2.26 -2.28 1.63
CA ILE A 119 3.49 -1.64 2.10
C ILE A 119 3.25 -0.14 2.08
N GLY A 120 3.42 0.49 3.24
CA GLY A 120 3.40 1.93 3.43
C GLY A 120 4.64 2.58 2.81
N CYS A 121 4.66 3.90 2.86
CA CYS A 121 5.77 4.70 2.39
C CYS A 121 5.76 5.99 3.19
N PRO A 122 6.90 6.44 3.71
CA PRO A 122 6.96 7.78 4.27
C PRO A 122 6.90 8.83 3.16
N MET A 123 6.79 10.08 3.58
CA MET A 123 6.67 11.26 2.71
C MET A 123 7.98 11.72 2.06
N ASP A 124 9.05 10.92 2.10
CA ASP A 124 10.36 11.36 1.60
C ASP A 124 10.50 11.19 0.07
N ASP A 125 11.27 12.10 -0.55
CA ASP A 125 11.58 12.15 -1.99
C ASP A 125 12.24 10.85 -2.47
N ILE A 126 11.44 9.88 -2.90
CA ILE A 126 11.91 8.68 -3.59
C ILE A 126 12.10 9.06 -5.05
N SER A 127 13.34 8.96 -5.53
CA SER A 127 13.71 9.21 -6.92
C SER A 127 12.84 8.41 -7.89
N SER A 128 12.36 9.08 -8.94
CA SER A 128 11.38 8.62 -9.94
C SER A 128 11.89 7.59 -10.95
N ASP A 129 13.04 6.93 -10.72
CA ASP A 129 13.62 5.97 -11.68
C ASP A 129 12.75 4.72 -11.89
N GLY A 130 11.66 4.59 -11.13
CA GLY A 130 10.66 3.54 -11.30
C GLY A 130 11.24 2.15 -11.03
N MET A 131 10.39 1.13 -11.09
CA MET A 131 10.83 -0.26 -11.01
C MET A 131 10.58 -0.95 -12.34
N ASP A 132 11.50 -1.81 -12.77
CA ASP A 132 11.29 -2.63 -13.96
C ASP A 132 10.01 -3.49 -13.78
N PRO A 133 9.01 -3.39 -14.69
CA PRO A 133 7.72 -4.08 -14.53
C PRO A 133 7.85 -5.61 -14.53
N ASP A 134 8.80 -6.17 -15.28
CA ASP A 134 9.05 -7.61 -15.30
C ASP A 134 9.71 -8.08 -13.99
N GLU A 135 10.64 -7.30 -13.45
CA GLU A 135 11.24 -7.55 -12.14
C GLU A 135 10.21 -7.49 -11.02
N LEU A 136 9.32 -6.49 -11.03
CA LEU A 136 8.21 -6.39 -10.07
C LEU A 136 7.30 -7.62 -10.13
N SER A 137 6.97 -8.08 -11.35
CA SER A 137 6.17 -9.30 -11.55
C SER A 137 6.85 -10.55 -10.98
N CYS A 138 8.18 -10.63 -11.06
CA CYS A 138 8.95 -11.76 -10.52
C CYS A 138 8.98 -11.76 -8.99
N ILE A 139 8.89 -10.60 -8.35
CA ILE A 139 8.88 -10.49 -6.89
C ILE A 139 7.47 -10.74 -6.34
N LEU A 140 6.43 -10.31 -7.05
CA LEU A 140 5.03 -10.33 -6.59
C LEU A 140 4.19 -11.42 -7.27
N LEU A 141 4.74 -12.63 -7.40
CA LEU A 141 4.18 -13.70 -8.24
C LEU A 141 2.72 -14.07 -7.93
N SER A 142 2.33 -14.14 -6.65
CA SER A 142 0.98 -14.58 -6.24
C SER A 142 0.10 -13.46 -5.72
N VAL A 143 0.57 -12.21 -5.75
CA VAL A 143 -0.15 -11.08 -5.18
C VAL A 143 -1.39 -10.78 -6.02
N THR A 144 -2.56 -10.82 -5.37
CA THR A 144 -3.85 -10.42 -5.96
C THR A 144 -4.44 -9.19 -5.29
N HIS A 145 -3.98 -8.85 -4.09
CA HIS A 145 -4.37 -7.65 -3.35
C HIS A 145 -3.11 -6.87 -3.02
N LEU A 146 -2.98 -5.69 -3.62
CA LEU A 146 -1.80 -4.84 -3.45
C LEU A 146 -2.20 -3.48 -2.88
N ALA A 147 -1.46 -3.00 -1.87
CA ALA A 147 -1.33 -1.58 -1.59
C ALA A 147 0.12 -1.15 -1.80
N CYS A 148 0.33 -0.11 -2.60
CA CYS A 148 1.65 0.42 -2.89
C CYS A 148 1.63 1.95 -3.08
N PRO A 149 2.79 2.60 -2.96
CA PRO A 149 2.91 4.03 -3.25
C PRO A 149 2.70 4.36 -4.73
N VAL A 150 2.33 5.60 -5.02
CA VAL A 150 2.03 6.07 -6.39
C VAL A 150 3.19 5.85 -7.37
N PHE A 151 4.44 6.06 -6.94
CA PHE A 151 5.61 5.89 -7.82
C PHE A 151 5.78 4.46 -8.35
N LEU A 152 5.27 3.45 -7.61
CA LEU A 152 5.35 2.05 -8.03
C LEU A 152 4.20 1.69 -8.99
N CYS A 153 3.15 2.52 -9.03
CA CYS A 153 1.92 2.19 -9.74
C CYS A 153 2.12 2.12 -11.26
N GLU A 154 3.03 2.90 -11.86
CA GLU A 154 3.37 2.75 -13.28
C GLU A 154 3.86 1.32 -13.58
N ALA A 155 4.83 0.83 -12.78
CA ALA A 155 5.35 -0.52 -12.91
C ALA A 155 4.24 -1.55 -12.69
N VAL A 156 3.36 -1.33 -11.71
CA VAL A 156 2.21 -2.23 -11.45
C VAL A 156 1.31 -2.34 -12.69
N VAL A 157 0.83 -1.22 -13.24
CA VAL A 157 -0.18 -1.24 -14.33
C VAL A 157 0.38 -1.68 -15.68
N THR A 158 1.70 -1.61 -15.86
CA THR A 158 2.38 -2.04 -17.09
C THR A 158 2.92 -3.48 -17.01
N SER A 159 2.97 -4.07 -15.82
CA SER A 159 3.51 -5.40 -15.59
C SER A 159 2.49 -6.54 -15.78
N LYS A 160 2.97 -7.80 -15.71
CA LYS A 160 2.09 -8.99 -15.73
C LYS A 160 1.24 -9.10 -14.46
N LEU A 161 1.69 -8.50 -13.35
CA LEU A 161 0.94 -8.42 -12.10
C LEU A 161 -0.44 -7.78 -12.29
N ALA A 162 -0.55 -6.76 -13.15
CA ALA A 162 -1.83 -6.08 -13.42
C ALA A 162 -2.96 -7.04 -13.81
N ARG A 163 -2.63 -8.14 -14.49
CA ARG A 163 -3.62 -9.12 -14.97
C ARG A 163 -4.18 -10.02 -13.87
N GLN A 164 -3.54 -10.13 -12.71
CA GLN A 164 -4.02 -10.97 -11.59
C GLN A 164 -4.57 -10.16 -10.42
N LEU A 165 -4.30 -8.86 -10.36
CA LEU A 165 -4.80 -8.00 -9.30
C LEU A 165 -6.33 -7.96 -9.28
N LYS A 166 -6.88 -8.23 -8.10
CA LYS A 166 -8.29 -8.09 -7.73
C LYS A 166 -8.53 -6.82 -6.93
N SER A 167 -7.54 -6.36 -6.16
CA SER A 167 -7.57 -5.04 -5.55
C SER A 167 -6.24 -4.31 -5.64
N LEU A 168 -6.32 -3.00 -5.86
CA LEU A 168 -5.19 -2.09 -5.87
C LEU A 168 -5.53 -0.90 -4.98
N ALA A 169 -4.66 -0.62 -4.02
CA ALA A 169 -4.67 0.61 -3.25
C ALA A 169 -3.40 1.41 -3.57
N ILE A 170 -3.57 2.70 -3.86
CA ILE A 170 -2.50 3.61 -4.22
C ILE A 170 -2.39 4.62 -3.09
N SER A 171 -1.22 4.74 -2.46
CA SER A 171 -0.95 5.70 -1.39
C SER A 171 0.02 6.78 -1.82
N ASN A 172 0.01 7.90 -1.09
CA ASN A 172 0.95 9.02 -1.21
C ASN A 172 1.06 9.58 -2.63
N PRO A 173 -0.01 10.18 -3.17
CA PRO A 173 0.06 10.84 -4.47
C PRO A 173 1.06 12.01 -4.50
N HIS A 174 1.56 12.50 -3.36
CA HIS A 174 2.41 13.71 -3.30
C HIS A 174 3.90 13.52 -3.56
N LEU A 175 4.34 12.36 -4.04
CA LEU A 175 5.76 12.10 -4.25
C LEU A 175 6.22 12.78 -5.56
N GLY A 176 6.78 13.99 -5.46
CA GLY A 176 7.32 14.74 -6.60
C GLY A 176 7.20 16.27 -6.48
N ASP A 177 7.43 16.97 -7.59
CA ASP A 177 7.21 18.41 -7.69
C ASP A 177 5.71 18.73 -7.50
N LEU A 178 5.40 19.77 -6.74
CA LEU A 178 4.01 20.17 -6.43
C LEU A 178 3.22 20.55 -7.69
N ASP A 179 3.93 20.90 -8.76
CA ASP A 179 3.36 21.27 -10.05
C ASP A 179 3.10 20.06 -10.98
N ASP A 180 3.68 18.89 -10.70
CA ASP A 180 3.54 17.68 -11.51
C ASP A 180 2.41 16.79 -10.98
N ASN A 181 1.58 16.29 -11.91
CA ASN A 181 0.50 15.39 -11.52
C ASN A 181 1.02 13.93 -11.41
N PRO A 182 0.97 13.30 -10.22
CA PRO A 182 1.53 11.97 -9.97
C PRO A 182 0.85 10.87 -10.79
N PHE A 183 -0.39 11.08 -11.25
CA PHE A 183 -1.14 10.11 -12.03
C PHE A 183 -0.95 10.24 -13.53
N ASP A 184 -0.34 11.32 -14.03
CA ASP A 184 -0.21 11.55 -15.47
C ASP A 184 0.64 10.47 -16.15
N PHE A 185 1.77 10.10 -15.55
CA PHE A 185 2.62 9.00 -16.07
C PHE A 185 1.89 7.66 -16.04
N ILE A 186 1.12 7.39 -14.99
CA ILE A 186 0.34 6.15 -14.84
C ILE A 186 -0.69 6.05 -15.96
N VAL A 187 -1.48 7.10 -16.17
CA VAL A 187 -2.56 7.10 -17.16
C VAL A 187 -2.04 7.08 -18.59
N GLN A 188 -0.93 7.75 -18.89
CA GLN A 188 -0.31 7.70 -20.21
C GLN A 188 0.13 6.28 -20.60
N LYS A 189 0.55 5.47 -19.63
CA LYS A 189 1.03 4.09 -19.85
C LYS A 189 -0.09 3.05 -19.73
N MET A 190 -1.17 3.37 -19.02
CA MET A 190 -2.26 2.45 -18.75
C MET A 190 -3.16 2.28 -19.98
N THR A 191 -3.09 1.12 -20.61
CA THR A 191 -3.97 0.78 -21.73
C THR A 191 -5.39 0.47 -21.28
N GLY A 192 -6.37 0.65 -22.17
CA GLY A 192 -7.72 0.12 -21.95
C GLY A 192 -7.65 -1.40 -21.70
N ASN A 193 -8.27 -1.86 -20.61
CA ASN A 193 -8.18 -3.24 -20.11
C ASN A 193 -6.83 -3.67 -19.51
N ALA A 194 -5.96 -2.76 -19.05
CA ALA A 194 -4.72 -3.10 -18.33
C ALA A 194 -4.95 -3.89 -17.03
N LEU A 195 -6.10 -3.67 -16.37
CA LEU A 195 -6.44 -4.21 -15.04
C LEU A 195 -7.72 -5.07 -15.12
N PRO A 196 -7.74 -6.15 -15.93
CA PRO A 196 -8.97 -6.85 -16.32
C PRO A 196 -9.72 -7.52 -15.16
N ASN A 197 -8.98 -7.93 -14.11
CA ASN A 197 -9.51 -8.65 -12.96
C ASN A 197 -9.75 -7.74 -11.74
N LEU A 198 -9.42 -6.45 -11.85
CA LEU A 198 -9.56 -5.52 -10.73
C LEU A 198 -11.04 -5.33 -10.39
N ARG A 199 -11.34 -5.45 -9.10
CA ARG A 199 -12.67 -5.31 -8.50
C ARG A 199 -12.73 -4.22 -7.45
N LYS A 200 -11.61 -3.93 -6.77
CA LYS A 200 -11.51 -2.81 -5.82
C LYS A 200 -10.35 -1.89 -6.17
N LEU A 201 -10.61 -0.60 -6.25
CA LEU A 201 -9.60 0.44 -6.33
C LEU A 201 -9.69 1.31 -5.07
N SER A 202 -8.54 1.70 -4.54
CA SER A 202 -8.47 2.66 -3.45
C SER A 202 -7.37 3.68 -3.70
N ILE A 203 -7.63 4.94 -3.37
CA ILE A 203 -6.62 5.99 -3.42
C ILE A 203 -6.62 6.66 -2.04
N TRP A 204 -5.46 6.62 -1.39
CA TRP A 204 -5.25 7.08 -0.03
C TRP A 204 -4.29 8.26 -0.03
N ASP A 205 -4.78 9.40 0.44
CA ASP A 205 -3.98 10.58 0.72
C ASP A 205 -4.23 10.98 2.17
N GLU A 206 -3.22 10.77 3.01
CA GLU A 206 -3.31 11.04 4.44
C GLU A 206 -3.20 12.53 4.77
N LEU A 207 -2.76 13.36 3.82
CA LEU A 207 -2.53 14.79 4.03
C LEU A 207 -3.54 15.69 3.31
N CYS A 208 -4.37 15.12 2.43
CA CYS A 208 -5.43 15.82 1.69
C CYS A 208 -4.93 17.01 0.84
N TYR A 209 -3.66 17.03 0.42
CA TYR A 209 -3.10 18.17 -0.34
C TYR A 209 -3.46 18.13 -1.84
N TYR A 210 -4.03 17.02 -2.32
CA TYR A 210 -4.25 16.79 -3.74
C TYR A 210 -5.71 16.44 -3.96
N SER A 211 -6.27 17.02 -5.00
CA SER A 211 -7.61 16.67 -5.47
C SER A 211 -7.48 15.76 -6.67
N LEU A 212 -8.10 14.59 -6.60
CA LEU A 212 -8.12 13.61 -7.67
C LEU A 212 -8.86 14.15 -8.88
N GLU A 213 -8.13 14.31 -10.00
CA GLU A 213 -8.77 14.72 -11.24
C GLU A 213 -9.67 13.61 -11.81
N VAL A 214 -10.85 14.01 -12.28
CA VAL A 214 -11.87 13.13 -12.87
C VAL A 214 -11.31 12.27 -14.01
N ARG A 215 -10.36 12.80 -14.81
CA ARG A 215 -9.73 12.06 -15.93
C ARG A 215 -9.01 10.79 -15.48
N PHE A 216 -8.44 10.77 -14.27
CA PHE A 216 -7.74 9.58 -13.77
C PHE A 216 -8.72 8.47 -13.42
N LEU A 217 -9.86 8.83 -12.83
CA LEU A 217 -10.92 7.88 -12.56
C LEU A 217 -11.48 7.26 -13.85
N GLN A 218 -11.67 8.09 -14.88
CA GLN A 218 -12.07 7.61 -16.20
C GLN A 218 -11.06 6.59 -16.76
N ALA A 219 -9.77 6.88 -16.67
CA ALA A 219 -8.73 5.96 -17.11
C ALA A 219 -8.79 4.62 -16.37
N PHE A 220 -8.98 4.63 -15.04
CA PHE A 220 -9.16 3.40 -14.26
C PHE A 220 -10.42 2.63 -14.65
N PHE A 221 -11.54 3.29 -14.95
CA PHE A 221 -12.74 2.61 -15.45
C PHE A 221 -12.54 1.97 -16.83
N LEU A 222 -11.75 2.59 -17.70
CA LEU A 222 -11.37 2.00 -18.98
C LEU A 222 -10.42 0.81 -18.80
N ALA A 223 -9.50 0.90 -17.84
CA ALA A 223 -8.53 -0.15 -17.52
C ALA A 223 -9.17 -1.35 -16.79
N ALA A 224 -10.18 -1.11 -15.96
CA ALA A 224 -10.84 -2.08 -15.09
C ALA A 224 -12.36 -2.07 -15.28
N LYS A 225 -12.83 -2.61 -16.41
CA LYS A 225 -14.27 -2.63 -16.75
C LYS A 225 -15.16 -3.33 -15.71
N GLY A 226 -14.61 -4.26 -14.95
CA GLY A 226 -15.32 -5.00 -13.91
C GLY A 226 -15.20 -4.40 -12.52
N LEU A 227 -14.76 -3.15 -12.38
CA LEU A 227 -14.57 -2.52 -11.07
C LEU A 227 -15.91 -2.43 -10.31
N GLU A 228 -15.88 -2.87 -9.05
CA GLU A 228 -17.06 -3.03 -8.19
C GLU A 228 -17.02 -2.09 -6.97
N GLU A 229 -15.81 -1.74 -6.50
CA GLU A 229 -15.63 -0.98 -5.27
C GLU A 229 -14.59 0.14 -5.43
N LEU A 230 -14.95 1.33 -4.95
CA LEU A 230 -14.08 2.50 -4.84
C LEU A 230 -13.95 2.93 -3.38
N GLU A 231 -12.73 3.23 -2.96
CA GLU A 231 -12.44 3.87 -1.68
C GLU A 231 -11.50 5.06 -1.88
N PHE A 232 -11.99 6.26 -1.64
CA PHE A 232 -11.22 7.48 -1.68
C PHE A 232 -11.02 8.02 -0.27
N ARG A 233 -9.77 8.26 0.06
CA ARG A 233 -9.36 9.16 1.13
C ARG A 233 -8.57 10.28 0.48
N ILE A 234 -9.14 10.87 -0.55
CA ILE A 234 -8.62 12.07 -1.21
C ILE A 234 -9.79 12.96 -1.67
N GLY A 235 -9.56 14.27 -1.77
CA GLY A 235 -10.51 15.20 -2.39
C GLY A 235 -10.68 14.94 -3.89
N VAL A 236 -11.70 15.55 -4.51
CA VAL A 236 -11.92 15.53 -5.97
C VAL A 236 -11.97 16.97 -6.48
N ASP A 237 -11.47 17.22 -7.68
CA ASP A 237 -11.34 18.57 -8.26
C ASP A 237 -12.64 19.10 -8.89
N ASP A 238 -13.40 18.21 -9.52
CA ASP A 238 -14.68 18.47 -10.18
C ASP A 238 -15.71 17.44 -9.70
N TYR A 239 -16.54 17.85 -8.74
CA TYR A 239 -17.52 16.98 -8.12
C TYR A 239 -18.63 16.54 -9.10
N ASP A 240 -19.11 17.44 -9.95
CA ASP A 240 -20.16 17.12 -10.93
C ASP A 240 -19.63 16.15 -11.99
N GLY A 241 -18.40 16.39 -12.49
CA GLY A 241 -17.71 15.48 -13.38
C GLY A 241 -17.45 14.12 -12.74
N PHE A 242 -17.06 14.09 -11.46
CA PHE A 242 -16.89 12.87 -10.69
C PHE A 242 -18.20 12.08 -10.61
N LEU A 243 -19.31 12.70 -10.20
CA LEU A 243 -20.63 12.06 -10.15
C LEU A 243 -21.07 11.56 -11.53
N PHE A 244 -20.84 12.35 -12.58
CA PHE A 244 -21.15 11.95 -13.95
C PHE A 244 -20.38 10.68 -14.36
N VAL A 245 -19.08 10.62 -14.05
CA VAL A 245 -18.22 9.47 -14.35
C VAL A 245 -18.62 8.24 -13.54
N LEU A 246 -18.95 8.41 -12.25
CA LEU A 246 -19.51 7.33 -11.43
C LEU A 246 -20.80 6.77 -12.05
N GLY A 247 -21.67 7.63 -12.59
CA GLY A 247 -22.89 7.21 -13.29
C GLY A 247 -22.65 6.33 -14.52
N GLN A 248 -21.45 6.37 -15.11
CA GLN A 248 -21.06 5.51 -16.23
C GLN A 248 -20.51 4.13 -15.78
N ALA A 249 -20.13 3.99 -14.50
CA ALA A 249 -19.50 2.78 -13.97
C ALA A 249 -20.54 1.71 -13.61
N LYS A 250 -21.03 0.99 -14.63
CA LYS A 250 -22.17 0.05 -14.51
C LYS A 250 -22.02 -1.08 -13.48
N ASN A 251 -20.79 -1.46 -13.14
CA ASN A 251 -20.52 -2.56 -12.21
C ASN A 251 -20.23 -2.07 -10.78
N LEU A 252 -20.12 -0.76 -10.59
CA LEU A 252 -19.80 -0.17 -9.31
C LEU A 252 -20.97 -0.36 -8.34
N ARG A 253 -20.69 -0.94 -7.18
CA ARG A 253 -21.69 -1.27 -6.15
C ARG A 253 -21.36 -0.71 -4.77
N ARG A 254 -20.11 -0.28 -4.55
CA ARG A 254 -19.68 0.32 -3.28
C ARG A 254 -18.76 1.49 -3.54
N ILE A 255 -19.08 2.60 -2.91
CA ILE A 255 -18.26 3.81 -2.91
C ILE A 255 -18.08 4.20 -1.45
N LYS A 256 -16.84 4.37 -1.03
CA LYS A 256 -16.48 4.90 0.28
C LYS A 256 -15.64 6.14 0.05
N ILE A 257 -16.10 7.27 0.57
CA ILE A 257 -15.38 8.55 0.50
C ILE A 257 -15.23 9.03 1.94
N ALA A 258 -14.03 9.43 2.34
CA ALA A 258 -13.82 10.05 3.65
C ALA A 258 -14.43 11.46 3.65
N TYR A 259 -15.31 11.72 4.63
CA TYR A 259 -16.20 12.88 4.67
C TYR A 259 -15.48 14.23 4.91
N ASP A 260 -14.26 14.19 5.42
CA ASP A 260 -13.42 15.37 5.70
C ASP A 260 -12.82 16.03 4.44
N GLN A 261 -13.10 15.49 3.26
CA GLN A 261 -12.49 15.90 1.98
C GLN A 261 -13.47 16.56 1.00
N PHE A 262 -14.74 16.74 1.40
CA PHE A 262 -15.66 17.68 0.75
C PHE A 262 -15.53 19.05 1.41
N ARG A 263 -14.35 19.68 1.29
CA ARG A 263 -14.25 21.12 1.51
C ARG A 263 -14.69 21.79 0.21
N ASP A 264 -16.00 21.89 0.02
CA ASP A 264 -16.49 22.99 -0.80
C ASP A 264 -16.00 24.29 -0.15
N SER A 265 -15.38 25.12 -0.98
CA SER A 265 -15.18 26.55 -0.73
C SER A 265 -16.39 27.12 0.01
N GLU A 266 -16.17 27.82 1.12
CA GLU A 266 -17.04 28.58 2.05
C GLU A 266 -18.56 28.83 1.81
N ASP A 267 -19.24 28.36 0.76
CA ASP A 267 -20.56 28.81 0.31
C ASP A 267 -21.49 27.68 -0.23
N SER A 268 -21.66 26.54 0.42
CA SER A 268 -22.74 25.60 0.05
C SER A 268 -23.13 24.56 1.12
N TRP A 269 -23.60 25.02 2.28
CA TRP A 269 -24.37 24.16 3.19
C TRP A 269 -25.82 24.04 2.72
N GLU A 270 -26.12 23.19 1.75
CA GLU A 270 -27.45 22.58 1.64
C GLU A 270 -27.35 21.08 1.34
N SER A 271 -27.56 20.33 2.42
CA SER A 271 -27.93 18.92 2.51
C SER A 271 -28.54 18.27 1.26
N PHE A 272 -28.01 17.13 0.84
CA PHE A 272 -28.84 16.10 0.20
C PHE A 272 -28.51 14.69 0.71
N VAL A 273 -29.51 14.11 1.37
CA VAL A 273 -29.71 12.67 1.57
C VAL A 273 -30.35 12.14 0.29
N MET A 274 -29.78 11.09 -0.29
CA MET A 274 -30.51 10.10 -1.10
C MET A 274 -30.19 8.70 -0.59
#